data_AF-W1YQ43-F1
#
_entry.id   AF-W1YQ43-F1
#
_cell.length_a   1.000
_cell.length_b   1.000
_cell.length_c   1.000
_cell.angle_alpha   90.00
_cell.angle_beta   90.00
_cell.angle_gamma   90.00
#
_symmetry.space_group_name_H-M   'P 1'
#
loop_
_entity.id
_entity.type
_entity.pdbx_description
1 polymer ?
#
loop_
_entity_poly.entity_id
_entity_poly.type
_entity_poly.pdbx_seq_one_letter_code
_entity_poly.pdbx_strand_id
1 'polypeptide(L)'
;FGGDAVQNYLGNRAEFVRQEEQNGTGHAVKMAQPVLGDYDGTILLLCGDTPLVTKESLEALLEEHKNSGAAATILTAHMPNPTGYGRIIRNEE
;
A
#
# COMPACT_ATOMS: atom_id res chain seq x y z
N PHE A 1 -8.24 -20.95 0.43
CA PHE A 1 -8.81 -20.42 1.69
C PHE A 1 -7.72 -19.69 2.45
N GLY A 2 -7.66 -18.36 2.32
CA GLY A 2 -6.66 -17.51 2.97
C GLY A 2 -7.28 -16.21 3.47
N GLY A 3 -8.14 -15.59 2.64
CA GLY A 3 -8.92 -14.40 3.04
C GLY A 3 -9.76 -14.62 4.31
N ASP A 4 -10.47 -15.74 4.41
CA ASP A 4 -11.31 -16.02 5.59
C ASP A 4 -10.48 -16.16 6.88
N ALA A 5 -9.26 -16.70 6.78
CA ALA A 5 -8.35 -16.79 7.92
C ALA A 5 -7.85 -15.40 8.36
N VAL A 6 -7.57 -14.51 7.40
CA VAL A 6 -7.21 -13.11 7.68
C VAL A 6 -8.37 -12.39 8.37
N GLN A 7 -9.59 -12.56 7.86
CA GLN A 7 -10.79 -11.96 8.46
C GLN A 7 -11.04 -12.48 9.89
N ASN A 8 -10.92 -13.79 10.12
CA ASN A 8 -11.07 -14.38 11.44
C ASN A 8 -10.01 -13.88 12.43
N TYR A 9 -8.76 -13.73 11.97
CA TYR A 9 -7.67 -13.23 12.81
C TYR A 9 -7.82 -11.75 13.17
N LEU A 10 -8.19 -10.92 12.18
CA LEU A 10 -8.33 -9.47 12.36
C LEU A 10 -9.63 -9.10 13.07
N GLY A 11 -10.71 -9.87 12.92
CA GLY A 11 -11.99 -9.62 13.57
C GLY A 11 -12.56 -8.26 13.13
N ASN A 12 -12.93 -7.42 14.09
CA ASN A 12 -13.47 -6.08 13.83
C ASN A 12 -12.40 -4.97 13.78
N ARG A 13 -11.10 -5.31 13.75
CA ARG A 13 -10.00 -4.33 13.74
C ARG A 13 -9.78 -3.69 12.36
N ALA A 14 -10.43 -4.20 11.33
CA ALA A 14 -10.35 -3.71 9.97
C ALA A 14 -11.68 -3.92 9.24
N GLU A 15 -11.92 -3.12 8.20
CA GLU A 15 -12.94 -3.39 7.20
C GLU A 15 -12.36 -4.29 6.10
N PHE A 16 -13.19 -5.16 5.53
CA PHE A 16 -12.76 -6.14 4.55
C PHE A 16 -13.51 -5.95 3.23
N VAL A 17 -12.75 -6.06 2.15
CA VAL A 17 -13.26 -6.17 0.79
C VAL A 17 -12.63 -7.40 0.14
N ARG A 18 -13.37 -8.07 -0.76
CA ARG A 18 -12.93 -9.33 -1.35
C ARG A 18 -12.53 -9.14 -2.80
N GLN A 19 -11.32 -9.58 -3.13
CA GLN A 19 -10.87 -9.75 -4.51
C GLN A 19 -11.06 -11.22 -4.91
N GLU A 20 -12.20 -11.56 -5.49
CA GLU A 20 -12.50 -12.95 -5.90
C GLU A 20 -11.50 -13.47 -6.95
N GLU A 21 -11.16 -12.63 -7.92
CA GLU A 21 -10.17 -12.92 -8.97
C GLU A 21 -8.91 -12.07 -8.81
N GLN A 22 -7.74 -12.71 -8.66
CA GLN A 22 -6.47 -12.03 -8.34
C GLN A 22 -5.80 -11.39 -9.56
N ASN A 23 -6.48 -10.41 -10.16
CA ASN A 23 -6.05 -9.66 -11.35
C ASN A 23 -5.03 -8.54 -11.02
N GLY A 24 -4.15 -8.76 -10.04
CA GLY A 24 -3.07 -7.83 -9.65
C GLY A 24 -3.43 -6.80 -8.56
N THR A 25 -2.43 -6.02 -8.15
CA THR A 25 -2.50 -5.09 -7.01
C THR A 25 -3.42 -3.90 -7.26
N GLY A 26 -3.43 -3.36 -8.48
CA GLY A 26 -4.37 -2.29 -8.86
C GLY A 26 -5.83 -2.74 -8.76
N HIS A 27 -6.13 -3.98 -9.15
CA HIS A 27 -7.46 -4.57 -8.97
C HIS A 27 -7.80 -4.72 -7.49
N ALA A 28 -6.85 -5.12 -6.65
CA ALA A 28 -7.05 -5.26 -5.21
C ALA A 28 -7.42 -3.92 -4.56
N VAL A 29 -6.72 -2.83 -4.89
CA VAL A 29 -7.07 -1.48 -4.39
C VAL A 29 -8.44 -1.03 -4.89
N LYS A 30 -8.78 -1.34 -6.15
CA LYS A 30 -10.11 -1.02 -6.71
C LYS A 30 -11.25 -1.67 -5.93
N MET A 31 -11.05 -2.84 -5.34
CA MET A 31 -12.08 -3.48 -4.50
C MET A 31 -12.42 -2.67 -3.25
N ALA A 32 -11.53 -1.78 -2.78
CA ALA A 32 -11.78 -0.91 -1.64
C ALA A 32 -12.60 0.35 -1.99
N GLN A 33 -12.78 0.66 -3.29
CA GLN A 33 -13.49 1.87 -3.73
C GLN A 33 -14.88 2.04 -3.09
N PRO A 34 -15.75 1.01 -3.00
CA PRO A 34 -17.08 1.18 -2.40
C PRO A 34 -17.05 1.53 -0.91
N VAL A 35 -15.98 1.12 -0.21
CA VAL A 35 -15.78 1.39 1.22
C VAL A 35 -15.16 2.78 1.43
N LEU A 36 -14.21 3.15 0.57
CA LEU A 36 -13.57 4.48 0.62
C LEU A 36 -14.52 5.61 0.23
N GLY A 37 -15.51 5.34 -0.63
CA GLY A 37 -16.50 6.35 -1.03
C GLY A 37 -15.85 7.60 -1.62
N ASP A 38 -16.26 8.76 -1.13
CA ASP A 38 -15.77 10.07 -1.55
C ASP A 38 -14.64 10.61 -0.65
N TYR A 39 -13.89 9.74 0.05
CA TYR A 39 -12.78 10.15 0.89
C TYR A 39 -11.74 10.95 0.09
N ASP A 40 -11.42 12.16 0.57
CA ASP A 40 -10.60 13.17 -0.12
C ASP A 40 -9.21 13.37 0.53
N GLY A 41 -8.86 12.53 1.51
CA GLY A 41 -7.59 12.60 2.22
C GLY A 41 -6.48 11.73 1.62
N THR A 42 -5.32 11.73 2.28
CA THR A 42 -4.20 10.84 1.93
C THR A 42 -4.55 9.38 2.21
N ILE A 43 -4.29 8.51 1.24
CA ILE A 43 -4.40 7.05 1.36
C ILE A 43 -2.99 6.46 1.48
N LEU A 44 -2.73 5.73 2.57
CA LEU A 44 -1.51 4.94 2.74
C LEU A 44 -1.75 3.50 2.26
N LEU A 45 -1.06 3.09 1.19
CA LEU A 45 -1.14 1.73 0.65
C LEU A 45 0.05 0.89 1.12
N LEU A 46 -0.24 -0.27 1.72
CA LEU A 46 0.78 -1.22 2.21
C LEU A 46 0.46 -2.65 1.74
N CYS A 47 1.51 -3.45 1.56
CA CYS A 47 1.38 -4.89 1.35
C CYS A 47 1.45 -5.62 2.70
N GLY A 48 0.58 -6.62 2.90
CA GLY A 48 0.52 -7.36 4.17
C GLY A 48 1.74 -8.25 4.45
N ASP A 49 2.62 -8.44 3.47
CA ASP A 49 3.81 -9.29 3.51
C ASP A 49 5.12 -8.51 3.73
N THR A 50 5.05 -7.21 4.07
CA THR A 50 6.22 -6.37 4.39
C THR A 50 6.34 -6.09 5.90
N PRO A 51 6.60 -7.10 6.77
CA PRO A 51 6.53 -6.95 8.22
C PRO A 51 7.66 -6.10 8.84
N LEU A 52 8.71 -5.81 8.07
CA LEU A 52 9.87 -5.04 8.55
C LEU A 52 9.70 -3.53 8.36
N VAL A 53 8.62 -3.09 7.70
CA VAL A 53 8.32 -1.66 7.58
C VAL A 53 7.90 -1.14 8.97
N THR A 54 8.64 -0.18 9.48
CA THR A 54 8.41 0.34 10.84
C THR A 54 7.44 1.50 10.85
N LYS A 55 6.88 1.80 12.03
CA LYS A 55 6.05 2.98 12.23
C LYS A 55 6.77 4.26 11.81
N GLU A 56 8.03 4.41 12.21
CA GLU A 56 8.84 5.59 11.94
C GLU A 56 9.06 5.78 10.43
N SER A 57 9.21 4.69 9.67
CA SER A 57 9.32 4.74 8.22
C SER A 57 8.02 5.23 7.56
N LEU A 58 6.87 4.82 8.09
CA LEU A 58 5.55 5.26 7.59
C LEU A 58 5.26 6.71 7.95
N GLU A 59 5.61 7.15 9.15
CA GLU A 59 5.47 8.55 9.58
C GLU A 59 6.32 9.47 8.71
N ALA A 60 7.58 9.11 8.46
CA ALA A 60 8.46 9.86 7.55
C ALA A 60 7.92 9.93 6.12
N LEU A 61 7.37 8.82 5.60
CA LEU A 61 6.73 8.79 4.27
C LEU A 61 5.53 9.74 4.18
N LEU A 62 4.67 9.74 5.21
CA LEU A 62 3.48 10.60 5.26
C LEU A 62 3.86 12.07 5.41
N GLU A 63 4.89 12.37 6.20
CA GLU A 63 5.42 13.73 6.33
C GLU A 63 5.99 14.24 5.01
N GLU A 64 6.82 13.44 4.33
CA GLU A 64 7.35 13.78 3.00
C GLU A 64 6.24 14.01 1.96
N HIS A 65 5.21 13.14 1.95
CA HIS A 65 4.07 13.30 1.06
C HIS A 65 3.32 14.62 1.29
N LYS A 66 3.07 14.98 2.55
CA LYS A 66 2.41 16.25 2.91
C LYS A 66 3.26 17.45 2.54
N ASN A 67 4.56 17.41 2.83
CA ASN A 67 5.48 18.53 2.61
C ASN A 67 5.75 18.78 1.12
N SER A 68 5.85 17.73 0.32
CA SER A 68 6.10 17.83 -1.12
C SER A 68 4.88 18.28 -1.92
N GLY A 69 3.66 18.11 -1.39
CA GLY A 69 2.42 18.32 -2.16
C GLY A 69 2.30 17.36 -3.35
N ALA A 70 3.02 16.24 -3.33
CA ALA A 70 3.03 15.28 -4.43
C ALA A 70 1.68 14.57 -4.57
N ALA A 71 1.25 14.30 -5.80
CA ALA A 71 0.06 13.48 -6.04
C ALA A 71 0.23 12.03 -5.55
N ALA A 72 1.46 11.52 -5.54
CA ALA A 72 1.81 10.21 -5.01
C ALA A 72 3.27 10.20 -4.51
N THR A 73 3.52 9.50 -3.41
CA THR A 73 4.86 9.32 -2.84
C THR A 73 5.11 7.82 -2.66
N ILE A 74 6.28 7.36 -3.09
CA ILE A 74 6.64 5.93 -3.08
C ILE A 74 7.77 5.72 -2.07
N LEU A 75 7.60 4.77 -1.15
CA LEU A 75 8.69 4.29 -0.30
C LEU A 75 9.62 3.42 -1.13
N THR A 76 10.91 3.78 -1.20
CA THR A 76 11.91 3.10 -2.03
C THR A 76 13.06 2.58 -1.17
N ALA A 77 13.78 1.58 -1.67
CA ALA A 77 14.99 1.06 -1.03
C ALA A 77 16.09 0.85 -2.08
N HIS A 78 17.34 0.99 -1.64
CA HIS A 78 18.50 0.53 -2.39
C HIS A 78 18.81 -0.90 -1.97
N MET A 79 18.92 -1.82 -2.94
CA MET A 79 19.27 -3.20 -2.66
C MET A 79 20.33 -3.72 -3.65
N PRO A 80 21.27 -4.57 -3.21
CA PRO A 80 22.33 -5.10 -4.09
C PRO A 80 21.79 -5.95 -5.26
N ASN A 81 20.72 -6.73 -5.04
CA ASN A 81 20.09 -7.53 -6.08
C ASN A 81 18.60 -7.21 -6.18
N PRO A 82 18.16 -6.42 -7.17
CA PRO A 82 16.79 -5.97 -7.25
C PRO A 82 15.86 -6.91 -8.07
N THR A 83 16.33 -8.06 -8.55
CA THR A 83 15.56 -8.99 -9.39
C THR A 83 14.17 -9.28 -8.82
N GLY A 84 13.12 -9.16 -9.65
CA GLY A 84 11.72 -9.36 -9.25
C GLY A 84 10.98 -8.11 -8.76
N TYR A 85 11.68 -7.05 -8.36
CA TYR A 85 11.05 -5.78 -7.97
C TYR A 85 10.77 -4.88 -9.18
N GLY A 86 9.82 -3.95 -9.03
CA GLY A 86 9.74 -2.77 -9.89
C GLY A 86 11.01 -1.91 -9.80
N ARG A 87 11.21 -1.00 -10.75
CA ARG A 87 12.36 -0.09 -10.77
C ARG A 87 11.88 1.35 -10.71
N ILE A 88 12.53 2.13 -9.86
CA ILE A 88 12.33 3.58 -9.81
C ILE A 88 13.24 4.19 -10.86
N ILE A 89 12.65 4.65 -11.95
CA ILE A 89 13.34 5.45 -12.96
C ILE A 89 13.07 6.90 -12.60
N ARG A 90 14.14 7.63 -12.29
CA ARG A 90 14.09 9.08 -12.08
C ARG A 90 14.57 9.74 -13.37
N ASN A 91 14.09 10.95 -13.63
CA ASN A 91 14.69 11.77 -14.68
C ASN A 91 16.15 12.04 -14.35
N GLU A 92 16.96 12.19 -15.40
CA GLU A 92 18.16 13.02 -15.30
C GLU A 92 17.63 14.44 -15.05
N GLU A 93 18.19 15.18 -14.09
CA GLU A 93 17.74 16.56 -13.83
C GLU A 93 17.54 17.38 -15.12
#